data_AF-A0A8T6UCD2-F1
#
_entry.id   AF-A0A8T6UCD2-F1
#
_cell.length_a   1.000
_cell.length_b   1.000
_cell.length_c   1.000
_cell.angle_alpha   90.00
_cell.angle_beta   90.00
_cell.angle_gamma   90.00
#
_symmetry.space_group_name_H-M   'P 1'
#
loop_
_entity.id
_entity.type
_entity.pdbx_description
1 polymer ?
#
loop_
_entity_poly.entity_id
_entity_poly.type
_entity_poly.pdbx_seq_one_letter_code
_entity_poly.pdbx_strand_id
1 'polypeptide(L)' 'MHEFSMTTQIVENVLREAEKHNAKKVTEVHLVIGKLTFLGAEQVRFSYNIL' A
#
# COMPACT_ATOMS: atom_id res chain seq x y z
N MET A 1 -7.59 3.81 -12.34
CA MET A 1 -6.18 3.53 -12.75
C MET A 1 -5.19 4.23 -11.82
N HIS A 2 -5.40 5.50 -11.44
CA HIS A 2 -4.50 6.25 -10.55
C HIS A 2 -4.34 5.61 -9.16
N GLU A 3 -5.44 5.30 -8.46
CA GLU A 3 -5.42 4.76 -7.09
C GLU A 3 -4.80 3.35 -7.04
N PHE A 4 -5.10 2.53 -8.05
CA PHE A 4 -4.52 1.20 -8.19
C PHE A 4 -3.01 1.29 -8.36
N SER A 5 -2.53 2.11 -9.30
CA SER A 5 -1.08 2.33 -9.52
C SER A 5 -0.37 2.86 -8.28
N MET A 6 -1.00 3.77 -7.53
CA MET A 6 -0.46 4.27 -6.27
C MET A 6 -0.39 3.17 -5.21
N THR A 7 -1.43 2.34 -5.12
CA THR A 7 -1.49 1.24 -4.14
C THR A 7 -0.46 0.16 -4.46
N THR A 8 -0.27 -0.19 -5.73
CA THR A 8 0.80 -1.13 -6.16
C THR A 8 2.17 -0.64 -5.71
N GLN A 9 2.49 0.65 -5.94
CA GLN A 9 3.76 1.23 -5.49
C GLN A 9 3.92 1.19 -3.96
N ILE A 10 2.84 1.40 -3.21
CA ILE A 10 2.85 1.28 -1.74
C ILE A 10 3.17 -0.16 -1.32
N VAL A 11 2.47 -1.15 -1.88
CA VAL A 11 2.67 -2.57 -1.58
C VAL A 11 4.10 -3.01 -1.92
N GLU A 12 4.62 -2.63 -3.09
CA GLU A 12 5.99 -2.94 -3.48
C GLU A 12 7.01 -2.35 -2.50
N ASN A 13 6.82 -1.11 -2.05
CA ASN A 13 7.71 -0.48 -1.08
C ASN A 13 7.67 -1.21 0.28
N VAL A 14 6.50 -1.64 0.72
CA VAL A 14 6.34 -2.44 1.94
C VAL A 14 7.07 -3.78 1.82
N LEU A 15 6.92 -4.48 0.69
CA LEU A 15 7.60 -5.76 0.46
C LEU A 15 9.13 -5.60 0.41
N ARG A 16 9.63 -4.57 -0.28
CA ARG A 16 11.07 -4.27 -0.29
C ARG A 16 11.62 -4.00 1.11
N GLU A 17 10.86 -3.30 1.96
CA GLU A 17 11.28 -3.04 3.33
C GLU A 17 11.24 -4.30 4.21
N ALA A 18 10.27 -5.18 3.99
CA ALA A 18 10.20 -6.48 4.64
C ALA A 18 11.39 -7.37 4.25
N GLU A 19 11.78 -7.38 2.97
CA GLU A 19 12.94 -8.12 2.47
C GLU A 19 14.26 -7.64 3.12
N LYS A 20 14.47 -6.32 3.24
CA LYS A 20 15.65 -5.77 3.92
C LYS A 20 15.79 -6.26 5.37
N HIS A 21 14.67 -6.48 6.04
CA HIS A 21 14.64 -7.00 7.40
C HIS A 21 14.61 -8.54 7.47
N ASN A 22 14.73 -9.24 6.33
CA ASN A 22 14.58 -10.69 6.22
C ASN A 22 13.27 -11.20 6.85
N ALA A 23 12.20 -10.40 6.78
CA ALA A 23 10.91 -10.74 7.35
C ALA A 23 10.23 -11.84 6.51
N LYS A 24 9.66 -12.84 7.19
CA LYS A 24 8.94 -13.94 6.53
C LYS A 24 7.53 -13.54 6.04
N LYS A 25 6.93 -12.53 6.67
CA LYS A 25 5.60 -12.01 6.33
C LYS A 25 5.40 -10.61 6.89
N VAL A 26 4.55 -9.83 6.22
CA VAL A 26 4.00 -8.57 6.74
C VAL A 26 2.67 -8.90 7.42
N THR A 27 2.51 -8.52 8.69
CA THR A 27 1.28 -8.79 9.44
C THR A 27 0.24 -7.70 9.27
N GLU A 28 0.68 -6.46 9.14
CA GLU A 28 -0.21 -5.29 9.09
C GLU A 28 0.50 -4.12 8.40
N VAL A 29 -0.26 -3.28 7.71
CA VAL A 29 0.20 -2.03 7.10
C VAL A 29 -0.68 -0.89 7.57
N HIS A 30 -0.09 0.10 8.22
CA HIS A 30 -0.78 1.33 8.63
C HIS A 30 -0.48 2.42 7.61
N LEU A 31 -1.49 2.77 6.79
CA LEU A 31 -1.36 3.79 5.76
C LEU A 31 -2.06 5.08 6.16
N VAL A 32 -1.32 6.20 6.13
CA VAL A 32 -1.86 7.54 6.35
C VAL A 32 -2.09 8.22 4.99
N ILE A 33 -3.33 8.61 4.71
CA ILE A 33 -3.70 9.32 3.48
C ILE A 33 -3.93 10.79 3.81
N GLY A 34 -3.09 11.67 3.24
CA GLY A 34 -3.22 13.11 3.42
C GLY A 34 -4.44 13.68 2.68
N LYS A 35 -5.11 14.67 3.25
CA LYS A 35 -6.33 15.27 2.66
C LYS A 35 -6.12 15.86 1.25
N LEU A 36 -4.90 16.31 0.94
CA LEU A 36 -4.55 16.94 -0.33
C LEU A 36 -4.02 15.96 -1.38
N THR A 37 -3.98 14.66 -1.09
CA THR A 37 -3.60 13.66 -2.11
C THR A 37 -4.75 13.35 -3.05
N PHE A 38 -5.98 13.73 -2.70
CA PHE A 38 -7.20 13.42 -3.44
C PHE A 38 -7.38 11.92 -3.74
N LEU A 39 -6.78 11.06 -2.92
CA LEU A 39 -6.92 9.61 -3.03
C LEU A 39 -8.22 9.15 -2.35
N GLY A 40 -9.02 8.38 -3.08
CA GLY A 40 -10.17 7.69 -2.51
C GLY A 40 -9.73 6.55 -1.59
N ALA A 41 -9.93 6.70 -0.29
CA ALA A 41 -9.48 5.72 0.71
C ALA A 41 -10.11 4.32 0.48
N GLU A 42 -11.37 4.26 0.07
CA GLU A 42 -12.06 3.01 -0.24
C GLU A 42 -11.45 2.31 -1.47
N GLN A 43 -11.08 3.07 -2.50
CA GLN A 43 -10.45 2.56 -3.72
C GLN A 43 -9.03 2.06 -3.45
N VAL A 44 -8.29 2.74 -2.57
CA VAL A 44 -6.98 2.30 -2.08
C VAL A 44 -7.13 0.99 -1.30
N ARG A 45 -8.09 0.92 -0.37
CA ARG A 45 -8.37 -0.30 0.41
C ARG A 45 -8.81 -1.47 -0.48
N PHE A 46 -9.66 -1.22 -1.47
CA PHE A 46 -10.05 -2.24 -2.45
C PHE A 46 -8.83 -2.73 -3.24
N SER A 47 -8.02 -1.81 -3.75
CA SER A 47 -6.81 -2.13 -4.52
C SER A 47 -5.82 -2.95 -3.69
N TYR A 48 -5.66 -2.62 -2.40
CA TYR A 48 -4.77 -3.35 -1.49
C TYR A 48 -5.24 -4.79 -1.24
N ASN A 49 -6.55 -5.04 -1.18
CA ASN A 49 -7.08 -6.38 -0.92
C ASN A 49 -6.94 -7.35 -2.10
N ILE A 50 -6.75 -6.84 -3.32
CA ILE A 50 -6.62 -7.67 -4.54
C ILE A 50 -5.17 -7.84 -5.02
N LEU A 51 -4.23 -7.09 -4.43
CA LEU A 51 -2.79 -7.21 -4.65
C LEU A 51 -2.21 -8.23 -3.67
#